data_AF-A0A078JPD7-F1
#
_entry.id   AF-A0A078JPD7-F1
#
_cell.length_a   1.000
_cell.length_b   1.000
_cell.length_c   1.000
_cell.angle_alpha   90.00
_cell.angle_beta   90.00
_cell.angle_gamma   90.00
#
_symmetry.space_group_name_H-M   'P 1'
#
loop_
_entity.id
_entity.type
_entity.pdbx_description
1 polymer ?
#
loop_
_entity_poly.entity_id
_entity_poly.type
_entity_poly.pdbx_seq_one_letter_code
_entity_poly.pdbx_strand_id
1 'polypeptide(L)'
;MASEEDKALEDLLGYQLKDQRESLSAIEEALASDPSNPELLSVHEELVGAIKDAEEGLFQLKRARLLQEADIVLHGLNNAAAVKPANELEPEREDLDDGSKCRFRHTDGRWYNGRIIGFEGSDSAKISFLTPTSESMMMCKFFMQGRCRFGSSCRSSHGVDVPISSLKNYEQTEWKQSMVGSKIWAVSGSKYEIWRVGELESWDDKLQLGGVVFRDDGSSAKLGSDAMVLSEYADDDGEDEEEEEEEEEDG
;
A
#
# COMPACT_ATOMS: atom_id res chain seq x y z
N MET A 1 18.51 -12.71 -15.05
CA MET A 1 17.70 -13.94 -15.05
C MET A 1 16.21 -13.57 -15.04
N ALA A 2 15.48 -13.48 -13.92
CA ALA A 2 14.03 -13.20 -13.93
C ALA A 2 13.63 -11.87 -14.62
N SER A 3 14.32 -10.76 -14.32
CA SER A 3 14.04 -9.46 -14.95
C SER A 3 14.31 -9.41 -16.47
N GLU A 4 15.22 -10.25 -16.99
CA GLU A 4 15.48 -10.32 -18.43
C GLU A 4 14.43 -11.19 -19.15
N GLU A 5 13.94 -12.24 -18.48
CA GLU A 5 12.84 -13.08 -18.96
C GLU A 5 11.52 -12.28 -19.02
N ASP A 6 11.23 -11.49 -17.99
CA ASP A 6 10.04 -10.62 -17.95
C ASP A 6 10.08 -9.55 -19.05
N LYS A 7 11.25 -8.96 -19.31
CA LYS A 7 11.42 -7.98 -20.38
C LYS A 7 11.25 -8.59 -21.77
N ALA A 8 11.76 -9.79 -21.98
CA ALA A 8 11.55 -10.52 -23.24
C ALA A 8 10.07 -10.87 -23.46
N LEU A 9 9.36 -11.19 -22.38
CA LEU A 9 7.91 -11.43 -22.41
C LEU A 9 7.12 -10.15 -22.69
N GLU A 10 7.48 -9.01 -22.10
CA GLU A 10 6.89 -7.70 -22.40
C GLU A 10 7.06 -7.34 -23.89
N ASP A 11 8.25 -7.53 -24.44
CA ASP A 11 8.55 -7.22 -25.84
C ASP A 11 7.74 -8.14 -26.78
N LEU A 12 7.68 -9.44 -26.47
CA LEU A 12 6.90 -10.42 -27.25
C LEU A 12 5.41 -10.07 -27.27
N LEU A 13 4.82 -9.77 -26.10
CA LEU A 13 3.42 -9.35 -25.99
C LEU A 13 3.17 -8.03 -26.73
N GLY A 14 4.13 -7.10 -26.70
CA GLY A 14 4.07 -5.85 -27.45
C GLY A 14 4.00 -6.07 -28.97
N TYR A 15 4.79 -7.00 -29.51
CA TYR A 15 4.71 -7.37 -30.93
C TYR A 15 3.38 -8.04 -31.28
N GLN A 16 2.87 -8.94 -30.44
CA GLN A 16 1.58 -9.60 -30.65
C GLN A 16 0.41 -8.61 -30.65
N LEU A 17 0.40 -7.68 -29.69
CA LEU A 17 -0.61 -6.61 -29.63
C LEU A 17 -0.60 -5.72 -30.88
N LYS A 18 0.58 -5.44 -31.42
CA LYS A 18 0.71 -4.68 -32.66
C LYS A 18 0.07 -5.41 -33.84
N ASP A 19 0.36 -6.70 -33.99
CA ASP A 19 -0.20 -7.55 -35.05
C ASP A 19 -1.73 -7.70 -34.94
N GLN A 20 -2.24 -7.87 -33.72
CA GLN A 20 -3.68 -7.91 -33.44
C GLN A 20 -4.37 -6.59 -33.77
N ARG A 21 -3.74 -5.45 -33.47
CA ARG A 21 -4.27 -4.12 -33.83
C ARG A 21 -4.28 -3.89 -35.35
N GLU A 22 -3.25 -4.34 -36.06
CA GLU A 22 -3.22 -4.30 -37.53
C GLU A 22 -4.33 -5.19 -38.12
N SER A 23 -4.53 -6.38 -37.56
CA SER A 23 -5.63 -7.29 -37.93
C SER A 23 -7.01 -6.69 -37.63
N LEU A 24 -7.18 -6.00 -36.50
CA LEU A 24 -8.41 -5.31 -36.15
C LEU A 24 -8.71 -4.19 -37.16
N SER A 25 -7.71 -3.40 -37.53
CA SER A 25 -7.87 -2.34 -38.54
C SER A 25 -8.33 -2.91 -39.89
N ALA A 26 -7.84 -4.08 -40.29
CA ALA A 26 -8.27 -4.74 -41.53
C ALA A 26 -9.73 -5.21 -41.45
N ILE A 27 -10.17 -5.70 -40.29
CA ILE A 27 -11.57 -6.09 -40.05
C ILE A 27 -12.50 -4.88 -40.02
N GLU A 28 -12.07 -3.77 -39.41
CA GLU A 28 -12.81 -2.50 -39.41
C GLU A 28 -13.01 -1.96 -40.83
N GLU A 29 -12.00 -2.06 -41.71
CA GLU A 29 -12.12 -1.67 -43.13
C GLU A 29 -13.12 -2.57 -43.88
N ALA A 30 -13.11 -3.88 -43.61
CA ALA A 30 -14.07 -4.81 -44.18
C ALA A 30 -15.51 -4.54 -43.70
N LEU A 31 -15.68 -4.25 -42.40
CA LEU A 31 -16.97 -3.87 -41.81
C LEU A 31 -17.46 -2.50 -42.30
N ALA A 32 -16.58 -1.57 -42.67
CA ALA A 32 -16.97 -0.31 -43.29
C ALA A 32 -17.62 -0.51 -44.67
N SER A 33 -17.23 -1.59 -45.38
CA SER A 33 -17.80 -1.97 -46.67
C SER A 33 -19.06 -2.82 -46.54
N ASP A 34 -19.15 -3.67 -45.51
CA ASP A 34 -20.32 -4.52 -45.20
C ASP A 34 -20.65 -4.51 -43.70
N PRO A 35 -21.39 -3.49 -43.20
CA PRO A 35 -21.63 -3.30 -41.77
C PRO A 35 -22.53 -4.35 -41.12
N SER A 36 -23.24 -5.15 -41.92
CA SER A 36 -24.21 -6.15 -41.42
C SER A 36 -23.68 -7.58 -41.48
N ASN A 37 -22.38 -7.75 -41.73
CA ASN A 37 -21.75 -9.07 -41.81
C ASN A 37 -21.59 -9.70 -40.42
N PRO A 38 -22.34 -10.76 -40.08
CA PRO A 38 -22.37 -11.31 -38.73
C PRO A 38 -21.05 -12.00 -38.34
N GLU A 39 -20.35 -12.60 -39.31
CA GLU A 39 -19.07 -13.29 -39.07
C GLU A 39 -17.98 -12.26 -38.72
N LEU A 40 -17.89 -11.16 -39.50
CA LEU A 40 -16.92 -10.10 -39.22
C LEU A 40 -17.18 -9.38 -37.89
N LEU A 41 -18.45 -9.20 -37.50
CA LEU A 41 -18.82 -8.63 -36.21
C LEU A 41 -18.40 -9.54 -35.03
N SER A 42 -18.58 -10.85 -35.16
CA SER A 42 -18.15 -11.82 -34.15
C SER A 42 -16.63 -11.81 -33.98
N VAL A 43 -15.89 -11.88 -35.08
CA VAL A 43 -14.41 -11.86 -35.05
C VAL A 43 -13.90 -10.52 -34.51
N HIS A 44 -14.53 -9.40 -34.86
CA HIS A 44 -14.21 -8.09 -34.29
C HIS A 44 -14.37 -8.07 -32.77
N GLU A 45 -15.51 -8.54 -32.25
CA GLU A 45 -15.75 -8.59 -30.80
C GLU A 45 -14.72 -9.46 -30.06
N GLU A 46 -14.42 -10.64 -30.59
CA GLU A 46 -13.41 -11.54 -30.04
C GLU A 46 -12.01 -10.92 -30.05
N LEU A 47 -11.62 -10.28 -31.16
CA LEU A 47 -10.30 -9.67 -31.30
C LEU A 47 -10.13 -8.45 -30.39
N VAL A 48 -11.17 -7.62 -30.25
CA VAL A 48 -11.19 -6.50 -29.31
C VAL A 48 -11.05 -7.00 -27.87
N GLY A 49 -11.75 -8.08 -27.52
CA GLY A 49 -11.61 -8.74 -26.21
C GLY A 49 -10.18 -9.22 -25.96
N ALA A 50 -9.60 -9.95 -26.92
CA ALA A 50 -8.24 -10.48 -26.83
C ALA A 50 -7.18 -9.38 -26.71
N ILE A 51 -7.32 -8.28 -27.47
CA ILE A 51 -6.42 -7.11 -27.37
C ILE A 51 -6.50 -6.51 -25.96
N LYS A 52 -7.71 -6.31 -25.44
CA LYS A 52 -7.91 -5.74 -24.10
C LYS A 52 -7.27 -6.61 -23.01
N ASP A 53 -7.46 -7.92 -23.08
CA ASP A 53 -6.89 -8.86 -22.11
C ASP A 53 -5.35 -8.89 -22.18
N ALA A 54 -4.79 -8.82 -23.39
CA ALA A 54 -3.34 -8.75 -23.60
C ALA A 54 -2.75 -7.39 -23.16
N GLU A 55 -3.46 -6.28 -23.35
CA GLU A 55 -3.08 -4.95 -22.85
C GLU A 55 -3.05 -4.92 -21.32
N GLU A 56 -4.06 -5.49 -20.66
CA GLU A 56 -4.10 -5.61 -19.20
C GLU A 56 -2.94 -6.47 -18.69
N GLY A 57 -2.68 -7.62 -19.33
CA GLY A 57 -1.54 -8.47 -18.99
C GLY A 57 -0.20 -7.74 -19.12
N LEU A 58 0.00 -7.01 -20.22
CA LEU A 58 1.22 -6.22 -20.45
C LEU A 58 1.36 -5.07 -19.44
N PHE A 59 0.25 -4.42 -19.08
CA PHE A 59 0.24 -3.39 -18.05
C PHE A 59 0.67 -3.94 -16.69
N GLN A 60 0.14 -5.10 -16.29
CA GLN A 60 0.50 -5.73 -15.02
C GLN A 60 1.99 -6.13 -14.98
N LEU A 61 2.54 -6.67 -16.08
CA LEU A 61 3.97 -7.00 -16.17
C LEU A 61 4.86 -5.75 -16.04
N LYS A 62 4.57 -4.70 -16.82
CA LYS A 62 5.33 -3.43 -16.76
C LYS A 62 5.27 -2.80 -15.38
N ARG A 63 4.10 -2.83 -14.74
CA ARG A 63 3.92 -2.32 -13.38
C ARG A 63 4.74 -3.13 -12.37
N ALA A 64 4.74 -4.46 -12.46
CA ALA A 64 5.53 -5.31 -11.58
C ALA A 64 7.04 -5.02 -11.73
N ARG A 65 7.54 -4.87 -12.96
CA ARG A 65 8.94 -4.51 -13.22
C ARG A 65 9.30 -3.12 -12.69
N LEU A 66 8.47 -2.10 -12.94
CA LEU A 66 8.72 -0.74 -12.45
C LEU A 66 8.74 -0.67 -10.92
N LEU A 67 7.86 -1.43 -10.25
CA LEU A 67 7.89 -1.55 -8.79
C LEU A 67 9.20 -2.18 -8.31
N GLN A 68 9.65 -3.25 -8.97
CA GLN A 68 10.94 -3.88 -8.65
C GLN A 68 12.13 -2.94 -8.89
N GLU A 69 12.13 -2.19 -10.00
CA GLU A 69 13.16 -1.18 -10.29
C GLU A 69 13.14 -0.05 -9.24
N ALA A 70 11.96 0.41 -8.82
CA ALA A 70 11.82 1.41 -7.78
C ALA A 70 12.34 0.92 -6.41
N ASP A 71 12.05 -0.33 -6.04
CA ASP A 71 12.55 -0.93 -4.80
C ASP A 71 14.09 -1.02 -4.79
N ILE A 72 14.71 -1.29 -5.95
CA ILE A 72 16.17 -1.31 -6.10
C ILE A 72 16.76 0.11 -5.96
N VAL A 73 16.15 1.12 -6.58
CA VAL A 73 16.63 2.51 -6.50
C VAL A 73 16.51 3.05 -5.06
N LEU A 74 15.40 2.78 -4.39
CA LEU A 74 15.20 3.16 -2.99
C LEU A 74 16.22 2.48 -2.07
N HIS A 75 16.52 1.19 -2.29
CA HIS A 75 17.60 0.51 -1.57
C HIS A 75 19.00 1.06 -1.89
N GLY A 76 19.22 1.55 -3.12
CA GLY A 76 20.50 2.13 -3.54
C GLY A 76 20.79 3.50 -2.91
N LEU A 77 19.76 4.32 -2.69
CA LEU A 77 19.90 5.66 -2.08
C LEU A 77 20.21 5.61 -0.58
N ASN A 78 19.77 4.57 0.12
CA ASN A 78 20.04 4.38 1.55
C ASN A 78 21.53 4.13 1.87
N ASN A 79 22.37 3.80 0.86
CA ASN A 79 23.79 3.51 1.06
C ASN A 79 24.75 4.70 0.79
N ALA A 80 24.24 5.90 0.47
CA ALA A 80 25.10 7.03 0.04
C ALA A 80 24.94 8.35 0.84
N ALA A 81 24.17 8.39 1.93
CA ALA A 81 23.96 9.62 2.69
C ALA A 81 24.58 9.56 4.11
N ALA A 82 25.92 9.62 4.16
CA ALA A 82 26.62 10.06 5.36
C ALA A 82 27.15 11.49 5.14
N VAL A 83 26.96 12.33 6.17
CA VAL A 83 27.48 13.70 6.42
C VAL A 83 26.54 14.86 6.05
N LYS A 84 25.89 15.41 7.08
CA LYS A 84 25.34 16.78 7.14
C LYS A 84 26.47 17.79 7.37
N PRO A 85 26.27 19.07 6.97
CA PRO A 85 26.37 20.12 7.97
C PRO A 85 25.09 20.96 8.02
N ALA A 86 24.78 21.38 9.24
CA ALA A 86 23.68 22.26 9.58
C ALA A 86 23.88 23.66 8.99
N ASN A 87 22.86 24.18 8.31
CA ASN A 87 22.53 25.59 8.43
C ASN A 87 21.03 25.80 8.20
N GLU A 88 20.47 26.70 9.01
CA GLU A 88 19.06 27.09 9.08
C GLU A 88 18.57 27.63 7.73
N LEU A 89 17.51 27.04 7.19
CA LEU A 89 16.54 27.67 6.30
C LEU A 89 15.27 26.81 6.28
N GLU A 90 14.13 27.49 6.20
CA GLU A 90 12.75 27.01 6.33
C GLU A 90 12.50 25.68 5.58
N PRO A 91 11.63 24.79 6.09
CA PRO A 91 11.36 23.53 5.39
C PRO A 91 10.65 23.85 4.07
N GLU A 92 11.40 23.73 2.97
CA GLU A 92 10.85 23.53 1.64
C GLU A 92 9.85 22.38 1.78
N ARG A 93 8.56 22.69 1.68
CA ARG A 93 7.52 21.66 1.67
C ARG A 93 7.77 20.89 0.37
N GLU A 94 8.29 19.67 0.48
CA GLU A 94 8.13 18.68 -0.58
C GLU A 94 6.65 18.69 -0.96
N ASP A 95 6.35 18.88 -2.25
CA ASP A 95 4.99 19.00 -2.75
C ASP A 95 4.19 17.77 -2.27
N LEU A 96 3.31 17.97 -1.28
CA LEU A 96 2.48 16.89 -0.75
C LEU A 96 1.47 16.51 -1.82
N ASP A 97 1.51 15.24 -2.22
CA ASP A 97 0.70 14.66 -3.28
C ASP A 97 -0.18 13.51 -2.76
N ASP A 98 -1.14 13.10 -3.59
CA ASP A 98 -1.95 11.93 -3.30
C ASP A 98 -1.06 10.67 -3.26
N GLY A 99 -0.89 10.09 -2.07
CA GLY A 99 -0.07 8.92 -1.85
C GLY A 99 1.18 9.19 -1.00
N SER A 100 1.54 10.44 -0.71
CA SER A 100 2.68 10.72 0.17
C SER A 100 2.46 10.11 1.55
N LYS A 101 3.52 9.54 2.13
CA LYS A 101 3.52 9.07 3.52
C LYS A 101 3.76 10.26 4.45
N CYS A 102 3.07 10.28 5.57
CA CYS A 102 3.18 11.35 6.56
C CYS A 102 3.04 10.80 7.99
N ARG A 103 3.33 11.65 8.97
CA ARG A 103 2.90 11.48 10.36
C ARG A 103 1.84 12.51 10.71
N PHE A 104 0.80 12.05 11.38
CA PHE A 104 -0.30 12.89 11.82
C PHE A 104 -0.67 12.57 13.27
N ARG A 105 -1.28 13.54 13.94
CA ARG A 105 -1.79 13.36 15.30
C ARG A 105 -3.27 13.02 15.24
N HIS A 106 -3.66 11.91 15.86
CA HIS A 106 -5.05 11.48 15.91
C HIS A 106 -5.78 12.08 17.13
N THR A 107 -7.10 11.86 17.21
CA THR A 107 -7.98 12.42 18.25
C THR A 107 -7.70 11.85 19.65
N ASP A 108 -7.13 10.64 19.72
CA ASP A 108 -6.60 10.03 20.95
C ASP A 108 -5.29 10.70 21.45
N GLY A 109 -4.76 11.67 20.71
CA GLY A 109 -3.55 12.41 21.05
C GLY A 109 -2.24 11.74 20.65
N ARG A 110 -2.26 10.51 20.12
CA ARG A 110 -1.09 9.74 19.67
C ARG A 110 -0.69 10.12 18.25
N TRP A 111 0.57 9.85 17.91
CA TRP A 111 1.11 10.05 16.57
C TRP A 111 1.06 8.77 15.76
N TYR A 112 0.44 8.85 14.58
CA TYR A 112 0.32 7.73 13.66
C TYR A 112 1.09 7.99 12.36
N ASN A 113 1.54 6.90 11.74
CA ASN A 113 2.03 6.91 10.38
C ASN A 113 0.82 6.77 9.44
N GLY A 114 0.76 7.64 8.43
CA GLY A 114 -0.36 7.72 7.50
C GLY A 114 0.05 7.90 6.05
N ARG A 115 -0.92 7.77 5.17
CA ARG A 115 -0.80 8.05 3.74
C ARG A 115 -1.90 9.02 3.34
N ILE A 116 -1.54 10.06 2.60
CA ILE A 116 -2.49 11.00 2.01
C ILE A 116 -3.29 10.25 0.94
N ILE A 117 -4.62 10.27 1.05
CA ILE A 117 -5.54 9.61 0.09
C ILE A 117 -6.40 10.60 -0.68
N GLY A 118 -6.25 11.89 -0.38
CA GLY A 118 -6.97 12.97 -1.04
C GLY A 118 -6.82 14.28 -0.27
N PHE A 119 -7.20 15.37 -0.93
CA PHE A 119 -7.27 16.69 -0.33
C PHE A 119 -8.72 17.16 -0.23
N GLU A 120 -9.05 17.76 0.91
CA GLU A 120 -10.35 18.38 1.15
C GLU A 120 -10.15 19.90 1.19
N GLY A 121 -10.30 20.55 0.03
CA GLY A 121 -9.97 21.96 -0.15
C GLY A 121 -8.47 22.19 -0.28
N SER A 122 -8.01 23.39 0.09
CA SER A 122 -6.58 23.78 -0.03
C SER A 122 -5.74 23.48 1.22
N ASP A 123 -6.39 23.26 2.37
CA ASP A 123 -5.72 23.34 3.68
C ASP A 123 -5.82 22.05 4.50
N SER A 124 -6.62 21.08 4.05
CA SER A 124 -6.83 19.80 4.74
C SER A 124 -6.51 18.63 3.82
N ALA A 125 -5.83 17.63 4.37
CA ALA A 125 -5.59 16.35 3.72
C ALA A 125 -6.37 15.25 4.44
N LYS A 126 -6.91 14.32 3.65
CA LYS A 126 -7.56 13.11 4.16
C LYS A 126 -6.53 11.99 4.20
N ILE A 127 -6.38 11.35 5.35
CA ILE A 127 -5.26 10.45 5.65
C ILE A 127 -5.76 9.08 6.06
N SER A 128 -5.20 8.02 5.47
CA SER A 128 -5.38 6.64 5.91
C SER A 128 -4.23 6.19 6.82
N PHE A 129 -4.50 5.35 7.82
CA PHE A 129 -3.46 4.74 8.66
C PHE A 129 -2.58 3.79 7.85
N LEU A 130 -1.26 3.87 8.01
CA LEU A 130 -0.31 2.92 7.41
C LEU A 130 -0.20 1.63 8.21
N THR A 131 -0.39 1.72 9.53
CA THR A 131 -0.22 0.62 10.47
C THR A 131 -1.53 0.43 11.27
N PRO A 132 -2.63 0.03 10.60
CA PRO A 132 -3.91 -0.16 11.28
C PRO A 132 -3.83 -1.34 12.26
N THR A 133 -4.12 -1.08 13.53
CA THR A 133 -4.12 -2.08 14.62
C THR A 133 -5.53 -2.54 15.01
N SER A 134 -6.58 -1.98 14.39
CA SER A 134 -7.97 -2.39 14.57
C SER A 134 -8.78 -2.23 13.28
N GLU A 135 -9.95 -2.87 13.21
CA GLU A 135 -10.84 -2.76 12.04
C GLU A 135 -11.30 -1.31 11.78
N SER A 136 -11.46 -0.51 12.84
CA SER A 136 -11.85 0.90 12.75
C SER A 136 -10.78 1.77 12.07
N MET A 137 -9.51 1.37 12.12
CA MET A 137 -8.40 2.03 11.44
C MET A 137 -8.22 1.53 10.00
N MET A 138 -8.78 0.36 9.66
CA MET A 138 -8.70 -0.20 8.32
C MET A 138 -9.46 0.67 7.33
N MET A 139 -8.85 0.94 6.18
CA MET A 139 -9.48 1.73 5.14
C MET A 139 -10.70 1.01 4.54
N CYS A 140 -11.87 1.65 4.58
CA CYS A 140 -13.10 1.13 4.00
C CYS A 140 -12.99 1.01 2.47
N LYS A 141 -13.00 -0.22 1.96
CA LYS A 141 -12.92 -0.53 0.52
C LYS A 141 -14.08 0.09 -0.27
N PHE A 142 -15.29 0.11 0.30
CA PHE A 142 -16.47 0.68 -0.36
C PHE A 142 -16.42 2.21 -0.41
N PHE A 143 -15.82 2.86 0.59
CA PHE A 143 -15.62 4.30 0.60
C PHE A 143 -14.63 4.71 -0.48
N MET A 144 -13.51 4.00 -0.59
CA MET A 144 -12.53 4.21 -1.67
C MET A 144 -13.14 4.07 -3.07
N GLN A 145 -14.20 3.26 -3.21
CA GLN A 145 -14.92 3.07 -4.48
C GLN A 145 -16.09 4.06 -4.68
N GLY A 146 -16.35 4.95 -3.72
CA GLY A 146 -17.49 5.88 -3.76
C GLY A 146 -18.86 5.23 -3.56
N ARG A 147 -18.91 4.02 -2.98
CA ARG A 147 -20.14 3.21 -2.83
C ARG A 147 -20.56 2.99 -1.37
N CYS A 148 -19.78 3.44 -0.40
CA CYS A 148 -20.14 3.31 1.01
C CYS A 148 -21.38 4.16 1.33
N ARG A 149 -22.37 3.55 2.00
CA ARG A 149 -23.63 4.21 2.40
C ARG A 149 -23.72 4.49 3.90
N PHE A 150 -22.73 4.05 4.67
CA PHE A 150 -22.76 4.10 6.14
C PHE A 150 -22.27 5.44 6.71
N GLY A 151 -21.68 6.32 5.88
CA GLY A 151 -21.21 7.63 6.32
C GLY A 151 -20.23 7.53 7.50
N SER A 152 -20.42 8.37 8.52
CA SER A 152 -19.61 8.37 9.75
C SER A 152 -19.84 7.15 10.66
N SER A 153 -20.89 6.36 10.42
CA SER A 153 -21.20 5.14 11.17
C SER A 153 -20.59 3.88 10.53
N CYS A 154 -19.70 4.02 9.55
CA CYS A 154 -19.01 2.89 8.97
C CYS A 154 -18.05 2.26 10.00
N ARG A 155 -18.05 0.92 10.08
CA ARG A 155 -17.15 0.16 10.96
C ARG A 155 -15.67 0.30 10.58
N SER A 156 -15.40 0.60 9.31
CA SER A 156 -14.04 0.81 8.78
C SER A 156 -13.78 2.30 8.55
N SER A 157 -12.52 2.72 8.65
CA SER A 157 -12.10 4.10 8.48
C SER A 157 -12.48 4.67 7.12
N HIS A 158 -12.93 5.92 7.09
CA HIS A 158 -13.05 6.74 5.88
C HIS A 158 -11.85 7.70 5.70
N GLY A 159 -10.80 7.51 6.51
CA GLY A 159 -9.68 8.43 6.64
C GLY A 159 -9.93 9.48 7.72
N VAL A 160 -8.85 10.16 8.10
CA VAL A 160 -8.83 11.24 9.09
C VAL A 160 -8.51 12.54 8.37
N ASP A 161 -9.34 13.56 8.58
CA ASP A 161 -9.10 14.89 8.04
C ASP A 161 -8.14 15.65 8.95
N VAL A 162 -7.01 16.05 8.39
CA VAL A 162 -5.91 16.67 9.12
C VAL A 162 -5.42 17.91 8.37
N PRO A 163 -5.27 19.06 9.06
CA PRO A 163 -4.70 20.25 8.45
C PRO A 163 -3.30 19.95 7.91
N ILE A 164 -3.03 20.33 6.66
CA ILE A 164 -1.75 20.09 5.97
C ILE A 164 -0.59 20.65 6.79
N SER A 165 -0.78 21.80 7.45
CA SER A 165 0.21 22.44 8.32
C SER A 165 0.57 21.66 9.59
N SER A 166 -0.23 20.65 9.97
CA SER A 166 0.01 19.81 11.15
C SER A 166 0.69 18.49 10.81
N LEU A 167 0.84 18.20 9.52
CA LEU A 167 1.53 17.00 9.05
C LEU A 167 3.03 17.11 9.28
N LYS A 168 3.62 15.97 9.62
CA LYS A 168 5.06 15.79 9.71
C LYS A 168 5.52 14.78 8.68
N ASN A 169 6.80 14.84 8.34
CA ASN A 169 7.40 13.89 7.43
C ASN A 169 7.37 12.48 8.06
N TYR A 170 7.12 11.49 7.21
CA TYR A 170 7.25 10.09 7.60
C TYR A 170 8.74 9.70 7.59
N GLU A 171 9.23 9.19 8.71
CA GLU A 171 10.59 8.67 8.84
C GLU A 171 10.53 7.14 8.83
N GLN A 172 11.04 6.53 7.76
CA GLN A 172 11.13 5.08 7.70
C GLN A 172 12.18 4.57 8.69
N THR A 173 11.86 3.49 9.40
CA THR A 173 12.80 2.87 10.33
C THR A 173 13.98 2.24 9.58
N GLU A 174 15.19 2.67 9.90
CA GLU A 174 16.42 1.98 9.52
C GLU A 174 16.68 0.80 10.46
N TRP A 175 16.24 -0.39 10.06
CA TRP A 175 16.46 -1.61 10.82
C TRP A 175 17.93 -2.02 10.84
N LYS A 176 18.39 -2.45 12.03
CA LYS A 176 19.78 -2.85 12.29
C LYS A 176 19.80 -4.07 13.20
N GLN A 177 20.86 -4.87 13.11
CA GLN A 177 21.02 -6.06 13.96
C GLN A 177 20.99 -5.74 15.48
N SER A 178 21.38 -4.53 15.88
CA SER A 178 21.30 -4.06 17.27
C SER A 178 19.87 -3.85 17.79
N MET A 179 18.87 -3.83 16.90
CA MET A 179 17.46 -3.69 17.25
C MET A 179 16.78 -5.02 17.55
N VAL A 180 17.47 -6.15 17.41
CA VAL A 180 16.96 -7.47 17.83
C VAL A 180 16.55 -7.43 19.30
N GLY A 181 15.38 -7.99 19.61
CA GLY A 181 14.69 -7.91 20.90
C GLY A 181 13.77 -6.70 21.04
N SER A 182 13.71 -5.81 20.05
CA SER A 182 12.75 -4.70 20.07
C SER A 182 11.34 -5.19 19.85
N LYS A 183 10.40 -4.55 20.54
CA LYS A 183 8.96 -4.75 20.34
C LYS A 183 8.49 -3.86 19.19
N ILE A 184 7.71 -4.45 18.31
CA ILE A 184 7.36 -3.88 17.01
C ILE A 184 5.89 -4.17 16.72
N TRP A 185 5.30 -3.37 15.84
CA TRP A 185 4.13 -3.84 15.09
C TRP A 185 4.63 -4.52 13.82
N ALA A 186 3.98 -5.62 13.46
CA ALA A 186 4.29 -6.37 12.25
C ALA A 186 3.04 -6.96 11.61
N VAL A 187 3.11 -7.25 10.32
CA VAL A 187 2.02 -7.91 9.57
C VAL A 187 2.58 -9.06 8.75
N SER A 188 2.01 -10.25 8.90
CA SER A 188 2.54 -11.48 8.28
C SER A 188 2.00 -11.77 6.88
N GLY A 189 0.96 -11.05 6.44
CA GLY A 189 0.25 -11.37 5.21
C GLY A 189 -0.23 -10.14 4.45
N SER A 190 -1.48 -10.18 3.98
CA SER A 190 -1.95 -9.30 2.90
C SER A 190 -2.10 -7.82 3.33
N LYS A 191 -2.16 -6.91 2.35
CA LYS A 191 -2.42 -5.46 2.52
C LYS A 191 -3.70 -5.06 3.29
N TYR A 192 -4.47 -6.03 3.77
CA TYR A 192 -5.71 -5.83 4.53
C TYR A 192 -5.66 -6.43 5.94
N GLU A 193 -4.49 -6.88 6.37
CA GLU A 193 -4.32 -7.43 7.71
C GLU A 193 -4.06 -6.33 8.74
N ILE A 194 -4.56 -6.61 9.93
CA ILE A 194 -4.32 -5.82 11.11
C ILE A 194 -2.88 -6.07 11.56
N TRP A 195 -2.18 -4.99 11.90
CA TRP A 195 -0.83 -5.06 12.44
C TRP A 195 -0.90 -5.63 13.86
N ARG A 196 -0.04 -6.60 14.14
CA ARG A 196 0.02 -7.33 15.41
C ARG A 196 1.31 -7.03 16.16
N VAL A 197 1.26 -7.14 17.48
CA VAL A 197 2.45 -6.97 18.32
C VAL A 197 3.39 -8.15 18.10
N GLY A 198 4.66 -7.87 17.85
CA GLY A 198 5.70 -8.87 17.73
C GLY A 198 7.02 -8.40 18.34
N GLU A 199 7.97 -9.33 18.41
CA GLU A 199 9.36 -9.08 18.78
C GLU A 199 10.27 -9.38 17.59
N LEU A 200 11.23 -8.49 17.32
CA LEU A 200 12.23 -8.70 16.29
C LEU A 200 13.27 -9.73 16.78
N GLU A 201 13.16 -10.97 16.35
CA GLU A 201 14.05 -12.08 16.71
C GLU A 201 15.40 -12.00 15.98
N SER A 202 15.40 -11.56 14.72
CA SER A 202 16.62 -11.47 13.90
C SER A 202 16.48 -10.40 12.82
N TRP A 203 17.61 -9.90 12.32
CA TRP A 203 17.65 -8.98 11.19
C TRP A 203 18.82 -9.34 10.28
N ASP A 204 18.54 -9.48 8.97
CA ASP A 204 19.54 -9.70 7.93
C ASP A 204 19.73 -8.42 7.13
N ASP A 205 20.84 -7.71 7.35
CA ASP A 205 21.15 -6.45 6.66
C ASP A 205 21.30 -6.60 5.14
N LYS A 206 21.64 -7.80 4.64
CA LYS A 206 21.83 -8.02 3.19
C LYS A 206 20.49 -8.28 2.49
N LEU A 207 19.62 -9.06 3.13
CA LEU A 207 18.31 -9.38 2.61
C LEU A 207 17.26 -8.34 2.96
N GLN A 208 17.55 -7.46 3.93
CA GLN A 208 16.60 -6.48 4.48
C GLN A 208 15.33 -7.18 5.01
N LEU A 209 15.54 -8.34 5.65
CA LEU A 209 14.49 -9.17 6.23
C LEU A 209 14.69 -9.32 7.74
N GLY A 210 13.62 -9.08 8.48
CA GLY A 210 13.53 -9.36 9.91
C GLY A 210 12.81 -10.67 10.18
N GLY A 211 13.37 -11.50 11.06
CA GLY A 211 12.60 -12.56 11.70
C GLY A 211 11.79 -11.97 12.84
N VAL A 212 10.48 -12.18 12.82
CA VAL A 212 9.55 -11.66 13.83
C VAL A 212 8.79 -12.80 14.46
N VAL A 213 8.64 -12.76 15.78
CA VAL A 213 7.77 -13.66 16.53
C VAL A 213 6.57 -12.84 17.05
N PHE A 214 5.37 -13.23 16.68
CA PHE A 214 4.13 -12.59 17.09
C PHE A 214 3.77 -12.97 18.52
N ARG A 215 3.35 -11.99 19.33
CA ARG A 215 3.10 -12.19 20.77
C ARG A 215 1.75 -12.85 21.06
N ASP A 216 0.78 -12.72 20.17
CA ASP A 216 -0.57 -13.25 20.33
C ASP A 216 -0.63 -14.77 20.18
N ASP A 217 0.00 -15.33 19.16
CA ASP A 217 -0.06 -16.76 18.82
C ASP A 217 1.29 -17.49 18.86
N GLY A 218 2.40 -16.76 19.09
CA GLY A 218 3.75 -17.30 19.06
C GLY A 218 4.25 -17.70 17.66
N SER A 219 3.49 -17.40 16.60
CA SER A 219 3.89 -17.66 15.22
C SER A 219 5.08 -16.79 14.83
N SER A 220 5.88 -17.27 13.89
CA SER A 220 7.05 -16.55 13.39
C SER A 220 6.98 -16.32 11.89
N ALA A 221 7.43 -15.15 11.43
CA ALA A 221 7.50 -14.82 10.01
C ALA A 221 8.80 -14.08 9.66
N LYS A 222 9.22 -14.19 8.39
CA LYS A 222 10.30 -13.36 7.83
C LYS A 222 9.69 -12.22 7.04
N LEU A 223 9.89 -10.99 7.49
CA LEU A 223 9.19 -9.80 7.02
C LEU A 223 10.16 -8.77 6.46
N GLY A 224 9.73 -8.06 5.42
CA GLY A 224 10.44 -6.90 4.89
C GLY A 224 10.32 -5.70 5.83
N SER A 225 11.17 -4.69 5.60
CA SER A 225 11.18 -3.44 6.37
C SER A 225 9.89 -2.63 6.29
N ASP A 226 9.06 -2.86 5.28
CA ASP A 226 7.75 -2.24 5.06
C ASP A 226 6.60 -2.93 5.80
N ALA A 227 6.80 -4.18 6.22
CA ALA A 227 5.85 -5.00 6.98
C ALA A 227 6.15 -5.00 8.50
N MET A 228 7.07 -4.13 8.95
CA MET A 228 7.48 -3.96 10.34
C MET A 228 7.63 -2.49 10.68
N VAL A 229 7.27 -2.09 11.90
CA VAL A 229 7.48 -0.72 12.39
C VAL A 229 7.82 -0.72 13.87
N LEU A 230 8.77 0.12 14.27
CA LEU A 230 9.01 0.40 15.69
C LEU A 230 7.80 1.13 16.27
N SER A 231 7.36 0.70 17.45
CA SER A 231 6.27 1.37 18.15
C SER A 231 6.50 1.41 19.64
N GLU A 232 6.49 2.62 20.17
CA GLU A 232 6.46 2.89 21.61
C GLU A 232 5.16 2.39 22.27
N TYR A 233 4.08 2.23 21.49
CA TYR A 233 2.77 1.73 21.95
C TYR A 233 2.56 0.23 21.72
N ALA A 234 3.58 -0.51 21.31
CA ALA A 234 3.46 -1.97 21.13
C ALA A 234 3.29 -2.72 22.48
N ASP A 235 3.53 -2.02 23.59
CA ASP A 235 3.33 -2.50 24.96
C ASP A 235 2.06 -1.97 25.62
N ASP A 236 1.26 -1.16 24.91
CA ASP A 236 -0.03 -0.71 25.42
C ASP A 236 -1.04 -1.83 25.17
N ASP A 237 -0.94 -2.88 25.97
CA ASP A 237 -2.04 -3.80 26.20
C ASP A 237 -3.18 -2.99 26.79
N GLY A 238 -4.13 -2.60 25.93
CA GLY A 238 -5.41 -2.09 26.39
C GLY A 238 -6.07 -3.15 27.24
N GLU A 239 -5.73 -3.17 28.54
CA GLU A 239 -6.54 -3.76 29.59
C GLU A 239 -7.89 -3.04 29.49
N ASP A 240 -8.77 -3.58 28.65
CA ASP A 240 -10.18 -3.29 28.65
C ASP A 240 -10.65 -3.61 30.08
N GLU A 241 -10.98 -2.57 30.83
CA GLU A 241 -11.75 -2.67 32.06
C GLU A 241 -13.06 -3.38 31.68
N GLU A 242 -13.12 -4.69 31.85
CA GLU A 242 -14.37 -5.44 31.86
C GLU A 242 -15.19 -4.88 33.03
N GLU A 243 -16.14 -3.99 32.74
CA GLU A 243 -17.17 -3.57 33.68
C GLU A 243 -17.90 -4.83 34.16
N GLU A 244 -17.60 -5.28 35.38
CA GLU A 244 -18.36 -6.33 36.07
C GLU A 244 -19.80 -5.84 36.23
N GLU A 245 -20.72 -6.33 35.39
CA GLU A 245 -22.15 -6.23 35.64
C GLU A 245 -22.48 -7.09 36.88
N GLU A 246 -22.56 -6.44 38.04
CA GLU A 246 -23.11 -7.03 39.27
C GLU A 246 -24.59 -7.41 39.03
N GLU A 247 -24.85 -8.70 38.82
CA GLU A 247 -26.20 -9.25 38.93
C GLU A 247 -26.65 -9.17 40.40
N GLU A 248 -27.51 -8.19 40.71
CA GLU A 248 -28.24 -8.18 41.98
C GLU A 248 -29.23 -9.35 42.02
N GLU A 249 -28.92 -10.37 42.83
CA GLU A 249 -29.81 -11.46 43.17
C GLU A 249 -30.77 -11.00 44.29
N ASP A 250 -32.04 -10.80 43.92
CA ASP A 250 -33.17 -10.46 44.80
C ASP A 250 -33.39 -11.59 45.83
N GLY A 251 -33.41 -11.23 47.13
CA GLY A 251 -33.61 -12.12 48.27
C GLY A 251 -34.50 -11.53 49.35
#